data_AF-A0A8T5YJM0-F1
#
_entry.id   AF-A0A8T5YJM0-F1
#
_cell.length_a   1.000
_cell.length_b   1.000
_cell.length_c   1.000
_cell.angle_alpha   90.00
_cell.angle_beta   90.00
_cell.angle_gamma   90.00
#
_symmetry.space_group_name_H-M   'P 1'
#
loop_
_entity.id
_entity.type
_entity.pdbx_description
1 polymer ?
#
loop_
_entity_poly.entity_id
_entity_poly.type
_entity_poly.pdbx_seq_one_letter_code
_entity_poly.pdbx_strand_id
1 'polypeptide(L)'
;MKPENKLPVLDLISAGMKTVVNTLQPDLPPWPATGTIAEQRQYYTLERRFWNAGAPEMATRAYMVPTKYGQVETRLFCPQPDSPATLFYLHG
;
A
#
# COMPACT_ATOMS: atom_id res chain seq x y z
N MET A 1 -24.35 0.86 -12.89
CA MET A 1 -24.43 -0.60 -13.09
C MET A 1 -25.13 -1.20 -11.88
N LYS A 2 -26.21 -1.97 -12.06
CA LYS A 2 -26.80 -2.71 -10.91
C LYS A 2 -25.76 -3.71 -10.38
N PRO A 3 -25.64 -3.93 -9.05
CA PRO A 3 -24.65 -4.84 -8.49
C PRO A 3 -24.68 -6.25 -9.13
N GLU A 4 -25.87 -6.75 -9.43
CA GLU A 4 -26.12 -8.09 -9.98
C GLU A 4 -25.64 -8.21 -11.44
N ASN A 5 -25.41 -7.08 -12.11
CA ASN A 5 -24.89 -7.06 -13.48
C ASN A 5 -23.36 -7.12 -13.52
N LYS A 6 -22.66 -7.11 -12.38
CA LYS A 6 -21.20 -7.24 -12.32
C LYS A 6 -20.80 -8.69 -12.56
N LEU A 7 -19.66 -8.90 -13.20
CA LEU A 7 -19.09 -10.24 -13.35
C LEU A 7 -18.77 -10.84 -11.97
N PRO A 8 -18.86 -12.17 -11.81
CA PRO A 8 -18.45 -12.86 -10.59
C PRO A 8 -16.90 -12.92 -10.53
N VAL A 9 -16.26 -11.79 -10.25
CA VAL A 9 -14.79 -11.62 -10.38
C VAL A 9 -14.01 -12.65 -9.58
N LEU A 10 -14.49 -13.03 -8.38
CA LEU A 10 -13.79 -13.98 -7.51
C LEU A 10 -13.69 -15.39 -8.10
N ASP A 11 -14.60 -15.77 -8.99
CA ASP A 11 -14.56 -17.07 -9.67
C ASP A 11 -13.58 -17.07 -10.85
N LEU A 12 -13.41 -15.91 -11.49
CA LEU A 12 -12.69 -15.73 -12.75
C LEU A 12 -11.20 -15.43 -12.59
N ILE A 13 -10.76 -14.99 -11.41
CA ILE A 13 -9.35 -14.68 -11.15
C ILE A 13 -8.46 -15.94 -11.15
N SER A 14 -7.18 -15.74 -11.47
CA SER A 14 -6.19 -16.82 -11.53
C SER A 14 -6.01 -17.52 -10.18
N ALA A 15 -5.49 -18.75 -10.20
CA ALA A 15 -5.20 -19.51 -8.98
C ALA A 15 -4.22 -18.78 -8.04
N GLY A 16 -3.22 -18.09 -8.60
CA GLY A 16 -2.29 -17.26 -7.83
C GLY A 16 -3.00 -16.10 -7.11
N MET A 17 -3.93 -15.44 -7.78
CA MET A 17 -4.73 -14.37 -7.15
C MET A 17 -5.69 -14.92 -6.10
N LYS A 18 -6.31 -16.09 -6.34
CA LYS A 18 -7.15 -16.77 -5.33
C LYS A 18 -6.35 -17.09 -4.07
N THR A 19 -5.07 -17.46 -4.21
CA THR A 19 -4.19 -17.68 -3.06
C THR A 19 -4.04 -16.42 -2.22
N VAL A 20 -3.82 -15.26 -2.85
CA VAL A 20 -3.75 -13.95 -2.15
C VAL A 20 -5.07 -13.60 -1.48
N VAL A 21 -6.20 -13.74 -2.19
CA VAL A 21 -7.55 -13.44 -1.67
C VAL A 21 -7.90 -14.30 -0.46
N ASN A 22 -7.47 -15.57 -0.46
CA ASN A 22 -7.76 -16.51 0.61
C ASN A 22 -6.77 -16.42 1.78
N THR A 23 -5.77 -15.55 1.73
CA THR A 23 -4.86 -15.30 2.86
C THR A 23 -5.62 -14.57 3.97
N LEU A 24 -5.65 -15.18 5.16
CA LEU A 24 -6.28 -14.60 6.33
C LEU A 24 -5.25 -13.90 7.22
N GLN A 25 -5.62 -12.73 7.76
CA GLN A 25 -4.84 -11.98 8.75
C GLN A 25 -5.65 -11.91 10.06
N PRO A 26 -5.61 -12.95 10.93
CA PRO A 26 -6.43 -13.00 12.14
C PRO A 26 -6.05 -11.93 13.17
N ASP A 27 -4.81 -11.43 13.11
CA ASP A 27 -4.31 -10.38 14.01
C ASP A 27 -4.78 -8.97 13.62
N LEU A 28 -5.49 -8.84 12.50
CA LEU A 28 -6.01 -7.54 12.07
C LEU A 28 -7.21 -7.11 12.92
N PRO A 29 -7.36 -5.82 13.24
CA PRO A 29 -8.62 -5.32 13.79
C PRO A 29 -9.79 -5.67 12.87
N PRO A 30 -11.04 -5.74 13.40
CA PRO A 30 -12.20 -5.85 12.54
C PRO A 30 -12.33 -4.61 11.64
N TRP A 31 -13.08 -4.74 10.54
CA TRP A 31 -13.41 -3.61 9.69
C TRP A 31 -13.97 -2.45 10.53
N PRO A 32 -13.48 -1.21 10.31
CA PRO A 32 -13.96 -0.06 11.07
C PRO A 32 -15.47 0.12 10.85
N ALA A 33 -16.21 0.14 11.96
CA ALA A 33 -17.66 0.31 11.95
C ALA A 33 -18.08 1.74 11.59
N THR A 34 -17.20 2.72 11.79
CA THR A 34 -17.45 4.12 11.46
C THR A 34 -16.77 4.54 10.16
N GLY A 35 -17.32 5.56 9.51
CA GLY A 35 -16.80 6.11 8.27
C GLY A 35 -15.71 7.19 8.46
N THR A 36 -15.11 7.35 9.65
CA THR A 36 -14.10 8.39 9.83
C THR A 36 -12.86 8.09 8.98
N ILE A 37 -12.35 9.11 8.31
CA ILE A 37 -11.22 8.94 7.38
C ILE A 37 -9.94 8.47 8.09
N ALA A 38 -9.77 8.81 9.37
CA ALA A 38 -8.62 8.41 10.16
C ALA A 38 -8.59 6.88 10.39
N GLU A 39 -9.71 6.31 10.82
CA GLU A 39 -9.83 4.86 11.03
C GLU A 39 -9.65 4.09 9.72
N GLN A 40 -10.20 4.59 8.62
CA GLN A 40 -10.04 3.96 7.31
C GLN A 40 -8.58 3.96 6.83
N ARG A 41 -7.85 5.08 7.01
CA ARG A 41 -6.42 5.17 6.69
C ARG A 41 -5.57 4.27 7.58
N GLN A 42 -5.90 4.18 8.86
CA GLN A 42 -5.20 3.31 9.80
C GLN A 42 -5.42 1.84 9.45
N TYR A 43 -6.66 1.45 9.12
CA TYR A 43 -6.98 0.09 8.70
C TYR A 43 -6.20 -0.33 7.46
N TYR A 44 -6.21 0.52 6.41
CA TYR A 44 -5.41 0.29 5.20
C TYR A 44 -3.92 0.16 5.50
N THR A 45 -3.38 1.02 6.37
CA THR A 45 -1.96 0.97 6.78
C THR A 45 -1.61 -0.33 7.50
N LEU A 46 -2.48 -0.82 8.38
CA LEU A 46 -2.26 -2.07 9.12
C LEU A 46 -2.36 -3.28 8.20
N GLU A 47 -3.37 -3.33 7.34
CA GLU A 47 -3.61 -4.45 6.43
C GLU A 47 -2.52 -4.57 5.35
N ARG A 48 -2.03 -3.45 4.82
CA ARG A 48 -0.91 -3.46 3.86
C ARG A 48 0.43 -3.85 4.49
N ARG A 49 0.57 -3.80 5.83
CA ARG A 49 1.84 -4.09 6.52
C ARG A 49 2.32 -5.53 6.27
N PHE A 50 1.41 -6.50 6.34
CA PHE A 50 1.73 -7.92 6.06
C PHE A 50 2.35 -8.06 4.66
N TRP A 51 1.77 -7.41 3.67
CA TRP A 51 2.22 -7.46 2.28
C TRP A 51 3.53 -6.71 2.01
N ASN A 52 3.96 -5.82 2.91
CA ASN A 52 5.24 -5.10 2.80
C ASN A 52 6.38 -5.77 3.58
N ALA A 53 6.11 -6.86 4.31
CA ALA A 53 7.14 -7.62 5.01
C ALA A 53 8.12 -8.26 4.02
N GLY A 54 9.40 -8.37 4.40
CA GLY A 54 10.44 -8.93 3.54
C GLY A 54 10.84 -8.02 2.36
N ALA A 55 10.58 -6.71 2.46
CA ALA A 55 11.05 -5.75 1.48
C ALA A 55 12.59 -5.80 1.33
N PRO A 56 13.15 -5.51 0.14
CA PRO A 56 14.59 -5.50 -0.08
C PRO A 56 15.32 -4.54 0.86
N GLU A 57 16.41 -5.01 1.46
CA GLU A 57 17.28 -4.18 2.31
C GLU A 57 18.11 -3.22 1.45
N MET A 58 18.09 -1.93 1.81
CA MET A 58 18.90 -0.90 1.16
C MET A 58 19.02 0.35 2.03
N ALA A 59 19.90 1.27 1.64
CA ALA A 59 20.01 2.57 2.30
C ALA A 59 18.75 3.39 2.06
N THR A 60 18.09 3.84 3.13
CA THR A 60 16.92 4.71 3.07
C THR A 60 17.09 5.95 3.93
N ARG A 61 16.56 7.09 3.49
CA ARG A 61 16.58 8.35 4.24
C ARG A 61 15.24 9.07 4.07
N ALA A 62 14.75 9.68 5.14
CA ALA A 62 13.57 10.53 5.11
C ALA A 62 13.99 12.01 5.14
N TYR A 63 13.39 12.82 4.27
CA TYR A 63 13.67 14.25 4.15
C TYR A 63 12.37 15.04 4.04
N MET A 64 12.32 16.20 4.70
CA MET A 64 11.28 17.21 4.45
C MET A 64 11.73 18.11 3.30
N VAL A 65 10.91 18.22 2.25
CA VAL A 65 11.19 19.07 1.09
C VAL A 65 10.12 20.15 0.92
N PRO A 66 10.50 21.39 0.57
CA PRO A 66 9.56 22.49 0.49
C PRO A 66 8.68 22.40 -0.77
N THR A 67 7.42 22.78 -0.63
CA THR A 67 6.48 23.01 -1.74
C THR A 67 5.77 24.35 -1.51
N LYS A 68 4.97 24.81 -2.50
CA LYS A 68 4.12 25.99 -2.36
C LYS A 68 3.15 25.91 -1.15
N TYR A 69 2.81 24.71 -0.70
CA TYR A 69 1.83 24.47 0.37
C TYR A 69 2.48 24.12 1.73
N GLY A 70 3.80 24.21 1.83
CA GLY A 70 4.57 23.81 3.00
C GLY A 70 5.48 22.61 2.73
N GLN A 71 6.03 22.04 3.80
CA GLN A 71 6.95 20.92 3.72
C GLN A 71 6.19 19.60 3.51
N VAL A 72 6.72 18.72 2.68
CA VAL A 72 6.22 17.35 2.51
C VAL A 72 7.33 16.36 2.83
N GLU A 73 6.98 15.26 3.52
CA GLU A 73 7.93 14.18 3.78
C GLU A 73 8.16 13.38 2.48
N THR A 74 9.42 13.10 2.20
CA THR A 74 9.86 12.20 1.12
C THR A 74 10.74 11.11 1.72
N ARG A 75 10.71 9.92 1.12
CA ARG A 75 11.62 8.83 1.46
C ARG A 75 12.42 8.45 0.22
N LEU A 76 13.74 8.54 0.35
CA LEU A 76 14.69 8.22 -0.70
C LEU A 76 15.24 6.81 -0.44
N PHE A 77 15.20 5.96 -1.46
CA PHE A 77 15.70 4.59 -1.46
C PHE A 77 16.92 4.50 -2.40
N CYS A 78 18.10 4.18 -1.86
CA CYS A 78 19.37 4.09 -2.60
C CYS A 78 19.81 2.64 -2.75
N PRO A 79 19.58 1.98 -3.90
CA PRO A 79 20.05 0.61 -4.13
C PRO A 79 21.56 0.54 -4.37
N GLN A 80 22.18 1.60 -4.91
CA GLN A 80 23.62 1.72 -5.13
C GLN A 80 24.05 3.20 -5.11
N PRO A 81 25.36 3.51 -4.93
CA PRO A 81 25.84 4.89 -4.87
C PRO A 81 25.70 5.68 -6.19
N ASP A 82 25.99 5.04 -7.31
CA ASP A 82 26.03 5.68 -8.63
C ASP A 82 24.77 5.39 -9.44
N SER A 83 23.68 6.07 -9.12
CA SER A 83 22.43 5.93 -9.88
C SER A 83 22.46 6.79 -11.15
N PRO A 84 22.15 6.23 -12.34
CA PRO A 84 22.11 7.01 -13.59
C PRO A 84 20.84 7.86 -13.73
N ALA A 85 19.85 7.66 -12.87
CA ALA A 85 18.57 8.37 -12.88
C ALA A 85 17.91 8.38 -11.49
N THR A 86 16.83 9.16 -11.36
CA THR A 86 15.98 9.19 -10.16
C THR A 86 14.55 8.92 -10.57
N LEU A 87 13.92 7.91 -9.95
CA LEU A 87 12.51 7.59 -10.16
C LEU A 87 11.68 8.13 -8.99
N PHE A 88 10.64 8.90 -9.30
CA PHE A 88 9.66 9.34 -8.32
C PHE A 88 8.48 8.36 -8.30
N TYR A 89 8.20 7.80 -7.12
CA TYR A 89 7.05 6.90 -6.91
C TYR A 89 5.93 7.63 -6.17
N LEU A 90 4.71 7.56 -6.72
CA LEU A 90 3.50 8.15 -6.15
C LEU A 90 2.56 7.03 -5.73
N HIS A 91 2.26 6.89 -4.44
CA HIS A 91 1.37 5.84 -3.95
C HIS A 91 -0.08 6.09 -4.38
N GLY A 92 -0.87 5.01 -4.48
CA GLY A 92 -2.30 5.06 -4.78
C GLY A 92 -3.17 5.52 -3.61
#